data_AF-A0A7Y3MY18-F1
#
_entry.id   AF-A0A7Y3MY18-F1
#
_cell.length_a   1.000
_cell.length_b   1.000
_cell.length_c   1.000
_cell.angle_alpha   90.00
_cell.angle_beta   90.00
_cell.angle_gamma   90.00
#
_symmetry.space_group_name_H-M   'P 1'
#
loop_
_entity.id
_entity.type
_entity.pdbx_description
1 polymer ?
#
loop_
_entity_poly.entity_id
_entity_poly.type
_entity_poly.pdbx_seq_one_letter_code
_entity_poly.pdbx_strand_id
1 'polypeptide(L)'
;MRSLLPVEDPNALVDSRTRDDAAVYLIDKGRALVVTLDFFTPIVDDAADFGRIAAANALSDVYAMGARPMFALNLLSFPRGLLEEGIVEEIVRGGAEKAAEAGIPVLGGHTIDDPEPKYGMVVVGEVDPAHMFANDRAQAGDVLVLTKPLGTGVVATAIKADACPPELLERATQVMTTLNRGAAAAALSAGAHTATDVTGYGLTGHLRNMVVGSGLSARIEASRV
;
A
#
# COMPACT_ATOMS: atom_id res chain seq x y z
N MET A 1 13.20 -4.28 8.27
CA MET A 1 13.95 -4.04 9.52
C MET A 1 15.13 -4.99 9.61
N ARG A 2 16.33 -4.51 9.95
CA ARG A 2 17.45 -5.36 10.39
C ARG A 2 17.39 -5.40 11.93
N SER A 3 17.70 -6.53 12.56
CA SER A 3 17.70 -6.72 14.04
C SER A 3 16.39 -7.19 14.71
N LEU A 4 15.42 -7.70 13.96
CA LEU A 4 14.31 -8.46 14.59
C LEU A 4 14.79 -9.86 14.99
N LEU A 5 14.25 -10.38 16.09
CA LEU A 5 14.47 -11.77 16.49
C LEU A 5 13.78 -12.72 15.49
N PRO A 6 14.31 -13.95 15.29
CA PRO A 6 13.62 -14.96 14.49
C PRO A 6 12.22 -15.24 15.03
N VAL A 7 11.26 -15.41 14.12
CA VAL A 7 9.89 -15.80 14.45
C VAL A 7 9.78 -17.34 14.39
N GLU A 8 9.41 -17.96 15.51
CA GLU A 8 9.20 -19.41 15.64
C GLU A 8 7.72 -19.81 15.74
N ASP A 9 6.81 -18.84 15.75
CA ASP A 9 5.36 -19.09 15.84
C ASP A 9 4.83 -19.67 14.51
N PRO A 10 4.29 -20.90 14.49
CA PRO A 10 3.76 -21.52 13.28
C PRO A 10 2.53 -20.81 12.70
N ASN A 11 1.87 -19.93 13.47
CA ASN A 11 0.75 -19.14 12.98
C ASN A 11 1.20 -17.90 12.19
N ALA A 12 2.47 -17.49 12.30
CA ALA A 12 3.02 -16.40 11.49
C ALA A 12 3.34 -16.91 10.08
N LEU A 13 2.36 -16.82 9.18
CA LEU A 13 2.46 -17.33 7.80
C LEU A 13 3.38 -16.47 6.93
N VAL A 14 3.35 -15.15 7.13
CA VAL A 14 4.14 -14.17 6.39
C VAL A 14 4.70 -13.17 7.40
N ASP A 15 6.01 -12.93 7.34
CA ASP A 15 6.72 -12.03 8.25
C ASP A 15 7.90 -11.33 7.57
N SER A 16 8.73 -10.65 8.38
CA SER A 16 9.91 -9.92 7.89
C SER A 16 10.92 -10.71 7.05
N ARG A 17 10.89 -12.05 7.08
CA ARG A 17 11.77 -12.94 6.31
C ARG A 17 11.38 -13.02 4.84
N THR A 18 10.08 -13.04 4.55
CA THR A 18 9.56 -13.21 3.18
C THR A 18 9.54 -11.90 2.40
N ARG A 19 9.62 -10.74 3.09
CA ARG A 19 9.56 -9.40 2.48
C ARG A 19 8.32 -9.21 1.60
N ASP A 20 7.21 -9.79 2.04
CA ASP A 20 5.90 -9.61 1.42
C ASP A 20 5.30 -8.26 1.83
N ASP A 21 4.17 -7.92 1.20
CA ASP A 21 3.56 -6.60 1.34
C ASP A 21 2.89 -6.39 2.72
N ALA A 22 2.44 -7.46 3.37
CA ALA A 22 1.85 -7.39 4.71
C ALA A 22 2.18 -8.60 5.59
N ALA A 23 2.05 -8.44 6.90
CA ALA A 23 2.15 -9.56 7.84
C ALA A 23 0.86 -10.39 7.79
N VAL A 24 1.00 -11.72 7.82
CA VAL A 24 -0.15 -12.65 7.82
C VAL A 24 -0.08 -13.57 9.02
N TYR A 25 -1.14 -13.57 9.84
CA TYR A 25 -1.23 -14.36 11.06
C TYR A 25 -2.47 -15.26 11.05
N LEU A 26 -2.26 -16.57 11.11
CA LEU A 26 -3.31 -17.59 11.11
C LEU A 26 -4.15 -17.52 12.39
N ILE A 27 -5.47 -17.45 12.23
CA ILE A 27 -6.42 -17.50 13.35
C ILE A 27 -7.01 -18.90 13.48
N ASP A 28 -7.42 -19.49 12.35
CA ASP A 28 -7.98 -20.83 12.26
C ASP A 28 -7.84 -21.39 10.83
N LYS A 29 -8.29 -22.64 10.60
CA LYS A 29 -8.02 -23.41 9.37
C LYS A 29 -8.51 -22.79 8.05
N GLY A 30 -9.29 -21.71 8.06
CA GLY A 30 -9.73 -21.02 6.84
C GLY A 30 -9.63 -19.50 6.94
N ARG A 31 -8.93 -18.97 7.94
CA ARG A 31 -8.90 -17.53 8.20
C ARG A 31 -7.57 -17.09 8.79
N ALA A 32 -6.95 -16.13 8.15
CA ALA A 32 -5.80 -15.39 8.64
C ALA A 32 -6.09 -13.89 8.64
N LEU A 33 -5.49 -13.18 9.59
CA LEU A 33 -5.41 -11.73 9.58
C LEU A 33 -4.29 -11.30 8.65
N VAL A 34 -4.56 -10.26 7.86
CA VAL A 34 -3.55 -9.52 7.12
C VAL A 34 -3.43 -8.16 7.78
N VAL A 35 -2.24 -7.82 8.24
CA VAL A 35 -1.98 -6.56 8.95
C VAL A 35 -0.83 -5.84 8.25
N THR A 36 -1.12 -4.63 7.80
CA THR A 36 -0.11 -3.72 7.26
C THR A 36 -0.14 -2.39 8.00
N LEU A 37 0.96 -1.66 7.92
CA LEU A 37 1.16 -0.35 8.47
C LEU A 37 2.00 0.44 7.50
N ASP A 38 1.46 1.56 7.02
CA ASP A 38 2.19 2.47 6.13
C ASP A 38 1.84 3.93 6.42
N PHE A 39 2.86 4.78 6.50
CA PHE A 39 2.75 6.22 6.79
C PHE A 39 3.99 6.95 6.26
N PHE A 40 3.79 8.14 5.69
CA PHE A 40 4.84 8.89 5.02
C PHE A 40 4.57 10.40 5.06
N THR A 41 5.52 11.19 4.56
CA THR A 41 5.44 12.65 4.51
C THR A 41 4.59 13.14 3.33
N PRO A 42 4.05 14.37 3.35
CA PRO A 42 3.25 14.90 2.25
C PRO A 42 3.93 14.76 0.88
N ILE A 43 3.16 14.27 -0.10
CA ILE A 43 3.61 14.13 -1.50
C ILE A 43 2.85 15.06 -2.46
N VAL A 44 1.81 15.73 -1.95
CA VAL A 44 1.00 16.75 -2.59
C VAL A 44 0.69 17.84 -1.55
N ASP A 45 0.38 19.05 -1.99
CA ASP A 45 0.13 20.18 -1.10
C ASP A 45 -1.29 20.20 -0.53
N ASP A 46 -2.27 19.66 -1.27
CA ASP A 46 -3.65 19.56 -0.78
C ASP A 46 -3.74 18.51 0.36
N ALA A 47 -4.18 18.97 1.52
CA ALA A 47 -4.23 18.18 2.75
C ALA A 47 -5.18 16.98 2.64
N ALA A 48 -6.35 17.17 2.03
CA ALA A 48 -7.33 16.11 1.89
C ALA A 48 -6.85 15.05 0.88
N ASP A 49 -6.24 15.46 -0.23
CA ASP A 49 -5.64 14.55 -1.19
C ASP A 49 -4.46 13.78 -0.60
N PHE A 50 -3.60 14.43 0.19
CA PHE A 50 -2.56 13.71 0.93
C PHE A 50 -3.16 12.63 1.83
N GLY A 51 -4.22 12.95 2.58
CA GLY A 51 -4.98 12.00 3.39
C GLY A 51 -5.52 10.82 2.58
N ARG A 52 -6.17 11.09 1.44
CA ARG A 52 -6.70 10.07 0.53
C ARG A 52 -5.61 9.18 -0.05
N ILE A 53 -4.46 9.75 -0.43
CA ILE A 53 -3.35 9.00 -1.00
C ILE A 53 -2.72 8.10 0.06
N ALA A 54 -2.47 8.62 1.27
CA ALA A 54 -1.90 7.84 2.37
C ALA A 54 -2.80 6.64 2.74
N ALA A 55 -4.11 6.85 2.82
CA ALA A 55 -5.06 5.78 3.06
C ALA A 55 -5.10 4.76 1.91
N ALA A 56 -5.12 5.21 0.66
CA ALA A 56 -5.11 4.31 -0.51
C ALA A 56 -3.84 3.46 -0.57
N ASN A 57 -2.68 4.04 -0.20
CA ASN A 57 -1.40 3.34 -0.10
C ASN A 57 -1.44 2.29 1.02
N ALA A 58 -1.85 2.64 2.24
CA ALA A 58 -1.93 1.69 3.34
C ALA A 58 -2.95 0.54 3.09
N LEU A 59 -4.01 0.80 2.34
CA LEU A 59 -4.95 -0.23 1.88
C LEU A 59 -4.37 -1.15 0.80
N SER A 60 -3.35 -0.69 0.09
CA SER A 60 -2.79 -1.36 -1.09
C SER A 60 -2.21 -2.73 -0.74
N ASP A 61 -1.44 -2.84 0.34
CA ASP A 61 -0.82 -4.11 0.73
C ASP A 61 -1.87 -5.19 1.06
N VAL A 62 -2.98 -4.80 1.68
CA VAL A 62 -4.08 -5.74 1.96
C VAL A 62 -4.65 -6.30 0.64
N TYR A 63 -4.81 -5.43 -0.38
CA TYR A 63 -5.22 -5.88 -1.71
C TYR A 63 -4.14 -6.71 -2.42
N ALA A 64 -2.86 -6.38 -2.23
CA ALA A 64 -1.73 -7.12 -2.79
C ALA A 64 -1.64 -8.55 -2.25
N MET A 65 -2.06 -8.78 -0.99
CA MET A 65 -2.20 -10.12 -0.39
C MET A 65 -3.46 -10.87 -0.84
N GLY A 66 -4.33 -10.27 -1.66
CA GLY A 66 -5.63 -10.83 -2.04
C GLY A 66 -6.65 -10.82 -0.89
N ALA A 67 -6.40 -10.03 0.14
CA ALA A 67 -7.21 -9.97 1.35
C ALA A 67 -8.33 -8.91 1.25
N ARG A 68 -9.34 -9.07 2.11
CA ARG A 68 -10.43 -8.11 2.25
C ARG A 68 -10.16 -7.21 3.46
N PRO A 69 -10.07 -5.88 3.29
CA PRO A 69 -9.96 -4.96 4.42
C PRO A 69 -11.17 -5.07 5.37
N MET A 70 -10.91 -4.93 6.68
CA MET A 70 -11.92 -4.98 7.74
C MET A 70 -12.09 -3.63 8.45
N PHE A 71 -10.97 -3.01 8.87
CA PHE A 71 -10.95 -1.71 9.56
C PHE A 71 -9.54 -1.10 9.51
N ALA A 72 -9.44 0.18 9.85
CA ALA A 72 -8.17 0.90 9.94
C ALA A 72 -8.02 1.71 11.23
N LEU A 73 -6.78 2.04 11.57
CA LEU A 73 -6.40 2.97 12.65
C LEU A 73 -5.45 4.02 12.09
N ASN A 74 -5.67 5.29 12.42
CA ASN A 74 -4.84 6.41 11.97
C ASN A 74 -3.48 6.41 12.69
N LEU A 75 -2.43 6.77 11.96
CA LEU A 75 -1.13 7.17 12.48
C LEU A 75 -0.85 8.60 12.02
N LEU A 76 -0.68 9.53 12.96
CA LEU A 76 -0.45 10.93 12.67
C LEU A 76 0.76 11.46 13.45
N SER A 77 1.69 12.05 12.72
CA SER A 77 2.78 12.86 13.26
C SER A 77 2.56 14.27 12.74
N PHE A 78 2.40 15.28 13.59
CA PHE A 78 2.10 16.63 13.12
C PHE A 78 2.64 17.72 14.04
N PRO A 79 3.14 18.86 13.50
CA PRO A 79 3.65 19.95 14.32
C PRO A 79 2.53 20.59 15.14
N ARG A 80 2.63 20.57 16.47
CA ARG A 80 1.61 21.17 17.35
C ARG A 80 1.27 22.63 17.02
N GLY A 81 2.25 23.40 16.57
CA GLY A 81 2.07 24.82 16.24
C GLY A 81 1.15 25.08 15.03
N LEU A 82 0.88 24.07 14.20
CA LEU A 82 0.05 24.19 12.99
C LEU A 82 -1.34 23.56 13.17
N LEU A 83 -1.68 23.07 14.38
CA LEU A 83 -2.95 22.39 14.63
C LEU A 83 -4.16 23.31 14.47
N GLU A 84 -4.02 24.59 14.77
CA GLU A 84 -5.13 25.57 14.69
C GLU A 84 -5.52 25.91 13.24
N GLU A 85 -4.74 25.45 12.25
CA GLU A 85 -4.94 25.77 10.83
C GLU A 85 -5.96 24.85 10.13
N GLY A 86 -6.51 23.84 10.82
CA GLY A 86 -7.50 22.92 10.25
C GLY A 86 -6.92 21.86 9.30
N ILE A 87 -5.60 21.87 9.08
CA ILE A 87 -4.91 20.98 8.12
C ILE A 87 -5.05 19.52 8.53
N VAL A 88 -4.97 19.22 9.83
CA VAL A 88 -5.07 17.85 10.34
C VAL A 88 -6.46 17.28 10.08
N GLU A 89 -7.51 18.08 10.30
CA GLU A 89 -8.89 17.71 10.05
C GLU A 89 -9.09 17.33 8.58
N GLU A 90 -8.50 18.09 7.66
CA GLU A 90 -8.58 17.82 6.22
C GLU A 90 -7.83 16.54 5.83
N ILE A 91 -6.62 16.32 6.36
CA ILE A 91 -5.87 15.06 6.16
C ILE A 91 -6.68 13.86 6.64
N VAL A 92 -7.16 13.92 7.89
CA VAL A 92 -7.91 12.83 8.51
C VAL A 92 -9.24 12.60 7.79
N ARG A 93 -9.92 13.67 7.35
CA ARG A 93 -11.14 13.59 6.54
C ARG A 93 -10.88 12.88 5.21
N GLY A 94 -9.83 13.27 4.49
CA GLY A 94 -9.44 12.63 3.24
C GLY A 94 -9.13 11.13 3.41
N GLY A 95 -8.40 10.77 4.47
CA GLY A 95 -8.14 9.37 4.80
C GLY A 95 -9.42 8.60 5.13
N ALA A 96 -10.31 9.18 5.94
CA ALA A 96 -11.59 8.58 6.31
C ALA A 96 -12.52 8.39 5.10
N GLU A 97 -12.59 9.35 4.17
CA GLU A 97 -13.33 9.22 2.91
C GLU A 97 -12.83 8.04 2.09
N LYS A 98 -11.51 7.87 2.00
CA LYS A 98 -10.92 6.75 1.25
C LYS A 98 -11.16 5.40 1.93
N ALA A 99 -11.09 5.34 3.26
CA ALA A 99 -11.47 4.15 4.03
C ALA A 99 -12.96 3.80 3.84
N ALA A 100 -13.83 4.80 3.80
CA ALA A 100 -15.25 4.62 3.51
C ALA A 100 -15.49 4.09 2.08
N GLU A 101 -14.76 4.59 1.06
CA GLU A 101 -14.75 4.00 -0.29
C GLU A 101 -14.29 2.54 -0.27
N ALA A 102 -13.29 2.23 0.58
CA ALA A 102 -12.81 0.89 0.86
C ALA A 102 -13.79 0.02 1.66
N GLY A 103 -14.93 0.58 2.11
CA GLY A 103 -16.01 -0.13 2.77
C GLY A 103 -15.69 -0.50 4.22
N ILE A 104 -14.75 0.19 4.86
CA ILE A 104 -14.28 -0.11 6.21
C ILE A 104 -14.40 1.11 7.14
N PRO A 105 -14.62 0.90 8.44
CA PRO A 105 -14.55 1.96 9.42
C PRO A 105 -13.10 2.28 9.81
N VAL A 106 -12.86 3.54 10.18
CA VAL A 106 -11.67 3.95 10.92
C VAL A 106 -12.02 3.95 12.41
N LEU A 107 -11.34 3.12 13.20
CA LEU A 107 -11.71 2.81 14.59
C LEU A 107 -10.90 3.58 15.64
N GLY A 108 -10.19 4.62 15.22
CA GLY A 108 -9.34 5.44 16.09
C GLY A 108 -7.96 5.66 15.49
N GLY A 109 -6.97 5.83 16.35
CA GLY A 109 -5.59 6.03 15.93
C GLY A 109 -4.72 6.61 17.04
N HIS A 110 -3.52 7.02 16.67
CA HIS A 110 -2.58 7.68 17.57
C HIS A 110 -1.94 8.89 16.89
N THR A 111 -1.75 9.95 17.68
CA THR A 111 -1.14 11.21 17.22
C THR A 111 0.05 11.55 18.10
N ILE A 112 1.15 11.94 17.47
CA ILE A 112 2.35 12.45 18.16
C ILE A 112 2.76 13.82 17.60
N ASP A 113 3.50 14.58 18.41
CA ASP A 113 4.10 15.86 18.00
C ASP A 113 5.41 15.59 17.26
N ASP A 114 5.58 16.23 16.09
CA ASP A 114 6.73 16.05 15.22
C ASP A 114 6.88 17.27 14.30
N PRO A 115 8.09 17.80 14.09
CA PRO A 115 8.31 18.95 13.20
C PRO A 115 7.96 18.68 11.74
N GLU A 116 7.92 17.41 11.30
CA GLU A 116 7.60 17.04 9.93
C GLU A 116 6.29 16.24 9.88
N PRO A 117 5.25 16.74 9.17
CA PRO A 117 3.98 16.04 9.02
C PRO A 117 4.15 14.64 8.43
N LYS A 118 3.49 13.65 9.03
CA LYS A 118 3.40 12.28 8.51
C LYS A 118 2.01 11.75 8.79
N TYR A 119 1.41 11.09 7.81
CA TYR A 119 0.11 10.47 7.97
C TYR A 119 0.07 9.12 7.27
N GLY A 120 -0.74 8.22 7.82
CA GLY A 120 -0.96 6.89 7.29
C GLY A 120 -1.88 6.09 8.17
N MET A 121 -1.94 4.78 7.92
CA MET A 121 -2.86 3.90 8.61
C MET A 121 -2.23 2.55 8.90
N VAL A 122 -2.65 1.96 10.01
CA VAL A 122 -2.67 0.51 10.16
C VAL A 122 -3.95 0.02 9.52
N VAL A 123 -3.85 -0.95 8.62
CA VAL A 123 -5.01 -1.60 8.01
C VAL A 123 -5.02 -3.07 8.38
N VAL A 124 -6.17 -3.51 8.89
CA VAL A 124 -6.42 -4.91 9.21
C VAL A 124 -7.41 -5.46 8.20
N GLY A 125 -7.03 -6.57 7.56
CA GLY A 125 -7.86 -7.35 6.66
C GLY A 125 -7.91 -8.81 7.07
N GLU A 126 -8.68 -9.58 6.32
CA GLU A 126 -8.77 -11.03 6.45
C GLU A 126 -8.63 -11.71 5.09
N VAL A 127 -8.08 -12.92 5.11
CA VAL A 127 -7.93 -13.76 3.92
C VAL A 127 -8.09 -15.23 4.31
N ASP A 128 -8.56 -16.03 3.36
CA ASP A 128 -8.38 -17.48 3.42
C ASP A 128 -6.95 -17.80 2.94
N PRO A 129 -6.08 -18.40 3.76
CA PRO A 129 -4.71 -18.71 3.38
C PRO A 129 -4.57 -19.54 2.08
N ALA A 130 -5.60 -20.31 1.72
CA ALA A 130 -5.61 -21.08 0.47
C ALA A 130 -5.76 -20.20 -0.78
N HIS A 131 -6.30 -18.99 -0.62
CA HIS A 131 -6.61 -18.03 -1.69
C HIS A 131 -5.76 -16.75 -1.62
N MET A 132 -4.84 -16.65 -0.66
CA MET A 132 -3.98 -15.48 -0.52
C MET A 132 -2.93 -15.44 -1.63
N PHE A 133 -2.61 -14.23 -2.08
CA PHE A 133 -1.41 -14.00 -2.87
C PHE A 133 -0.17 -14.03 -1.97
N ALA A 134 0.95 -14.36 -2.58
CA ALA A 134 2.27 -14.16 -2.02
C ALA A 134 3.19 -13.69 -3.14
N ASN A 135 4.15 -12.85 -2.81
CA ASN A 135 5.03 -12.28 -3.83
C ASN A 135 6.08 -13.26 -4.37
N ASP A 136 6.14 -14.50 -3.88
CA ASP A 136 7.17 -15.49 -4.21
C ASP A 136 6.66 -16.71 -5.00
N ARG A 137 5.42 -16.69 -5.48
CA ARG A 137 4.74 -17.83 -6.14
C ARG A 137 4.65 -17.77 -7.67
N ALA A 138 5.43 -16.91 -8.31
CA ALA A 138 5.45 -16.83 -9.78
C ALA A 138 5.85 -18.18 -10.41
N GLN A 139 5.28 -18.47 -11.59
CA GLN A 139 5.57 -19.66 -12.35
C GLN A 139 6.19 -19.32 -13.72
N ALA A 140 7.01 -20.23 -14.24
CA ALA A 140 7.58 -20.07 -15.57
C ALA A 140 6.44 -20.07 -16.63
N GLY A 141 6.40 -19.03 -17.46
CA GLY A 141 5.35 -18.83 -18.45
C GLY A 141 4.28 -17.82 -18.04
N ASP A 142 4.30 -17.33 -16.80
CA ASP A 142 3.44 -16.24 -16.36
C ASP A 142 3.67 -14.96 -17.17
N VAL A 143 2.61 -14.18 -17.35
CA VAL A 143 2.66 -12.84 -17.94
C VAL A 143 2.61 -11.78 -16.85
N LEU A 144 3.39 -10.71 -17.01
CA LEU A 144 3.38 -9.57 -16.09
C LEU A 144 2.25 -8.61 -16.46
N VAL A 145 1.46 -8.21 -15.47
CA VAL A 145 0.38 -7.24 -15.62
C VAL A 145 0.60 -6.09 -14.63
N LEU A 146 0.56 -4.86 -15.15
CA LEU A 146 0.62 -3.64 -14.34
C LEU A 146 -0.72 -2.92 -14.43
N THR A 147 -1.29 -2.54 -13.29
CA THR A 147 -2.65 -2.01 -13.20
C THR A 147 -2.73 -0.49 -13.07
N LYS A 148 -1.60 0.16 -12.81
CA LYS A 148 -1.45 1.62 -12.73
C LYS A 148 -0.20 2.07 -13.49
N PRO A 149 -0.23 3.23 -14.16
CA PRO A 149 0.96 3.75 -14.83
C PRO A 149 2.07 4.09 -13.82
N LEU A 150 3.32 4.04 -14.28
CA LEU A 150 4.47 4.50 -13.49
C LEU A 150 4.63 6.03 -13.55
N GLY A 151 5.49 6.57 -12.68
CA GLY A 151 5.98 7.95 -12.77
C GLY A 151 5.56 8.89 -11.64
N THR A 152 4.76 8.44 -10.67
CA THR A 152 4.32 9.26 -9.53
C THR A 152 5.48 9.90 -8.74
N GLY A 153 6.61 9.20 -8.59
CA GLY A 153 7.82 9.77 -7.96
C GLY A 153 8.44 10.94 -8.74
N VAL A 154 8.37 10.92 -10.08
CA VAL A 154 8.81 12.03 -10.93
C VAL A 154 7.85 13.21 -10.77
N VAL A 155 6.54 12.93 -10.71
CA VAL A 155 5.52 13.96 -10.44
C VAL A 155 5.74 14.60 -9.07
N ALA A 156 5.96 13.81 -8.02
CA ALA A 156 6.25 14.30 -6.67
C ALA A 156 7.52 15.18 -6.63
N THR A 157 8.54 14.85 -7.43
CA THR A 157 9.74 15.68 -7.57
C THR A 157 9.44 17.00 -8.28
N ALA A 158 8.59 16.98 -9.32
CA ALA A 158 8.16 18.19 -10.00
C ALA A 158 7.32 19.11 -9.08
N ILE A 159 6.47 18.55 -8.21
CA ILE A 159 5.71 19.31 -7.21
C ILE A 159 6.68 20.02 -6.26
N LYS A 160 7.64 19.28 -5.69
CA LYS A 160 8.66 19.84 -4.79
C LYS A 160 9.53 20.92 -5.44
N ALA A 161 9.65 20.90 -6.76
CA ALA A 161 10.41 21.87 -7.55
C ALA A 161 9.55 23.03 -8.08
N ASP A 162 8.26 23.11 -7.71
CA ASP A 162 7.29 24.09 -8.22
C ASP A 162 7.21 24.10 -9.76
N ALA A 163 7.34 22.92 -10.37
CA ALA A 163 7.44 22.71 -11.81
C ALA A 163 6.42 21.69 -12.35
N CYS A 164 5.47 21.24 -11.52
CA CYS A 164 4.45 20.29 -11.92
C CYS A 164 3.28 20.98 -12.64
N PRO A 165 2.96 20.63 -13.89
CA PRO A 165 1.75 21.12 -14.54
C PRO A 165 0.48 20.70 -13.77
N PRO A 166 -0.52 21.57 -13.60
CA PRO A 166 -1.75 21.27 -12.86
C PRO A 166 -2.47 20.01 -13.35
N GLU A 167 -2.52 19.78 -14.66
CA GLU A 167 -3.19 18.62 -15.26
C GLU A 167 -2.45 17.32 -14.95
N LEU A 168 -1.13 17.38 -14.81
CA LEU A 168 -0.31 16.23 -14.42
C LEU A 168 -0.48 15.92 -12.93
N LEU A 169 -0.56 16.95 -12.08
CA LEU A 169 -0.86 16.81 -10.66
C LEU A 169 -2.24 16.15 -10.46
N GLU A 170 -3.29 16.68 -11.08
CA GLU A 170 -4.65 16.14 -10.98
C GLU A 170 -4.69 14.66 -11.38
N ARG A 171 -4.08 14.32 -12.52
CA ARG A 171 -4.01 12.94 -13.01
C ARG A 171 -3.21 12.03 -12.07
N ALA A 172 -2.09 12.50 -11.54
CA ALA A 172 -1.28 11.71 -10.61
C ALA A 172 -2.03 11.47 -9.29
N THR A 173 -2.68 12.50 -8.75
CA THR A 173 -3.55 12.38 -7.57
C THR A 173 -4.67 11.39 -7.81
N GLN A 174 -5.34 11.42 -8.98
CA GLN A 174 -6.37 10.45 -9.32
C GLN A 174 -5.82 9.01 -9.34
N VAL A 175 -4.66 8.79 -9.95
CA VAL A 175 -4.00 7.47 -9.98
C VAL A 175 -3.63 6.99 -8.58
N MET A 176 -3.02 7.87 -7.76
CA MET A 176 -2.57 7.54 -6.41
C MET A 176 -3.74 7.30 -5.44
N THR A 177 -4.87 8.00 -5.60
CA THR A 177 -6.06 7.81 -4.77
C THR A 177 -6.95 6.65 -5.23
N THR A 178 -6.72 6.05 -6.39
CA THR A 178 -7.49 4.90 -6.87
C THR A 178 -7.20 3.66 -6.02
N LEU A 179 -8.21 3.02 -5.44
CA LEU A 179 -8.02 1.79 -4.66
C LEU A 179 -7.64 0.59 -5.55
N ASN A 180 -6.75 -0.28 -5.05
CA ASN A 180 -6.37 -1.51 -5.74
C ASN A 180 -7.42 -2.63 -5.66
N ARG A 181 -8.60 -2.39 -5.08
CA ARG A 181 -9.70 -3.36 -4.97
C ARG A 181 -10.04 -4.03 -6.31
N GLY A 182 -10.21 -3.23 -7.37
CA GLY A 182 -10.57 -3.75 -8.70
C GLY A 182 -9.46 -4.60 -9.30
N ALA A 183 -8.20 -4.19 -9.12
CA ALA A 183 -7.02 -4.93 -9.56
C ALA A 183 -6.92 -6.28 -8.84
N ALA A 184 -7.06 -6.30 -7.51
CA ALA A 184 -7.02 -7.53 -6.72
C ALA A 184 -8.15 -8.50 -7.09
N ALA A 185 -9.39 -7.99 -7.26
CA ALA A 185 -10.52 -8.81 -7.69
C ALA A 185 -10.29 -9.43 -9.09
N ALA A 186 -9.76 -8.64 -10.03
CA ALA A 186 -9.43 -9.13 -11.37
C ALA A 186 -8.31 -10.18 -11.33
N ALA A 187 -7.26 -9.97 -10.53
CA ALA A 187 -6.17 -10.92 -10.35
C ALA A 187 -6.65 -12.25 -9.75
N LEU A 188 -7.51 -12.20 -8.72
CA LEU A 188 -8.10 -13.39 -8.09
C LEU A 188 -8.95 -14.16 -9.10
N SER A 189 -9.82 -13.45 -9.84
CA SER A 189 -10.68 -14.07 -10.85
C SER A 189 -9.89 -14.68 -12.01
N ALA A 190 -8.72 -14.13 -12.34
CA ALA A 190 -7.84 -14.64 -13.39
C ALA A 190 -6.96 -15.81 -12.91
N GLY A 191 -6.95 -16.12 -11.61
CA GLY A 191 -6.09 -17.15 -11.03
C GLY A 191 -4.62 -16.74 -11.02
N ALA A 192 -4.31 -15.46 -10.76
CA ALA A 192 -2.93 -14.99 -10.66
C ALA A 192 -2.15 -15.81 -9.62
N HIS A 193 -0.97 -16.30 -10.00
CA HIS A 193 -0.14 -17.12 -9.12
C HIS A 193 0.54 -16.31 -8.01
N THR A 194 0.86 -15.05 -8.32
CA THR A 194 1.57 -14.13 -7.44
C THR A 194 1.08 -12.71 -7.68
N ALA A 195 1.20 -11.85 -6.67
CA ALA A 195 0.92 -10.43 -6.78
C ALA A 195 1.85 -9.67 -5.83
N THR A 196 2.03 -8.39 -6.13
CA THR A 196 2.61 -7.37 -5.26
C THR A 196 2.16 -6.01 -5.77
N ASP A 197 2.31 -4.95 -4.99
CA ASP A 197 2.04 -3.59 -5.44
C ASP A 197 3.33 -2.79 -5.70
N VAL A 198 3.26 -1.87 -6.67
CA VAL A 198 4.45 -1.09 -7.06
C VAL A 198 4.44 0.25 -6.33
N THR A 199 5.24 0.32 -5.27
CA THR A 199 5.39 1.49 -4.39
C THR A 199 6.82 2.08 -4.41
N GLY A 200 7.39 2.47 -3.26
CA GLY A 200 8.62 3.26 -3.15
C GLY A 200 9.90 2.61 -3.69
N TYR A 201 9.91 1.28 -3.87
CA TYR A 201 11.04 0.58 -4.50
C TYR A 201 11.02 0.62 -6.04
N GLY A 202 9.92 1.12 -6.62
CA GLY A 202 9.69 1.13 -8.06
C GLY A 202 9.46 -0.26 -8.65
N LEU A 203 9.11 -0.30 -9.94
CA LEU A 203 8.76 -1.53 -10.65
C LEU A 203 9.87 -2.59 -10.56
N THR A 204 11.12 -2.19 -10.79
CA THR A 204 12.24 -3.13 -10.82
C THR A 204 12.60 -3.67 -9.45
N GLY A 205 12.42 -2.88 -8.38
CA GLY A 205 12.66 -3.31 -7.01
C GLY A 205 11.67 -4.39 -6.58
N HIS A 206 10.39 -4.16 -6.82
CA HIS A 206 9.31 -5.10 -6.51
C HIS A 206 9.35 -6.35 -7.38
N LEU A 207 9.55 -6.19 -8.70
CA LEU A 207 9.72 -7.34 -9.59
C LEU A 207 10.94 -8.18 -9.21
N ARG A 208 12.03 -7.55 -8.74
CA ARG A 208 13.20 -8.29 -8.26
C ARG A 208 12.86 -9.17 -7.06
N ASN A 209 12.08 -8.67 -6.08
CA ASN A 209 11.66 -9.49 -4.94
C ASN A 209 10.87 -10.70 -5.43
N MET A 210 9.94 -10.49 -6.35
CA MET A 210 9.12 -11.55 -6.92
C MET A 210 9.93 -12.62 -7.62
N VAL A 211 10.78 -12.25 -8.59
CA VAL A 211 11.55 -13.24 -9.35
C VAL A 211 12.60 -13.94 -8.50
N VAL A 212 13.19 -13.26 -7.50
CA VAL A 212 14.13 -13.89 -6.57
C VAL A 212 13.41 -14.88 -5.65
N GLY A 213 12.24 -14.51 -5.11
CA GLY A 213 11.42 -15.39 -4.28
C GLY A 213 11.00 -16.66 -5.02
N SER A 214 10.65 -16.53 -6.30
CA SER A 214 10.24 -17.65 -7.14
C SER A 214 11.38 -18.40 -7.84
N GLY A 215 12.64 -17.96 -7.70
CA GLY A 215 13.78 -18.56 -8.40
C GLY A 215 13.72 -18.43 -9.93
N LEU A 216 13.12 -17.34 -10.43
CA LEU A 216 12.89 -17.06 -11.85
C LEU A 216 13.65 -15.81 -12.32
N SER A 217 13.45 -15.47 -13.60
CA SER A 217 13.83 -14.18 -14.19
C SER A 217 12.64 -13.62 -14.97
N ALA A 218 12.61 -12.31 -15.17
CA ALA A 218 11.56 -11.63 -15.91
C ALA A 218 12.12 -10.85 -17.09
N ARG A 219 11.33 -10.76 -18.17
CA ARG A 219 11.59 -9.91 -19.32
C ARG A 219 10.50 -8.85 -19.40
N ILE A 220 10.92 -7.59 -19.40
CA ILE A 220 10.03 -6.44 -19.61
C ILE A 220 10.37 -5.80 -20.95
N GLU A 221 9.35 -5.46 -21.73
CA GLU A 221 9.48 -4.63 -22.92
C GLU A 221 9.17 -3.18 -22.53
N ALA A 222 10.16 -2.30 -22.54
CA ALA A 222 10.02 -0.93 -22.06
C ALA A 222 8.91 -0.13 -22.77
N SER A 223 8.61 -0.44 -24.04
CA SER A 223 7.52 0.18 -24.80
C SER A 223 6.12 -0.26 -24.38
N ARG A 224 6.00 -1.20 -23.45
CA ARG A 224 4.74 -1.75 -22.92
C ARG A 224 4.55 -1.47 -21.43
N VAL A 225 5.37 -0.59 -20.86
CA VAL A 225 5.34 -0.14 -19.46
C VAL A 225 4.70 1.24 -19.38
#